data_AF-A0A7S2M5Z6-F1
#
_entry.id   AF-A0A7S2M5Z6-F1
#
_cell.length_a   1.000
_cell.length_b   1.000
_cell.length_c   1.000
_cell.angle_alpha   90.00
_cell.angle_beta   90.00
_cell.angle_gamma   90.00
#
_symmetry.space_group_name_H-M   'P 1'
#
loop_
_entity.id
_entity.type
_entity.pdbx_description
1 polymer ?
#
loop_
_entity_poly.entity_id
_entity_poly.type
_entity_poly.pdbx_seq_one_letter_code
_entity_poly.pdbx_strand_id
1 'polypeptide(L)'
;KRPKLLLAPSPQLVQVKEEPVECDDQYDPPPLVDSASPMSEMSQSATTADANDEPQSLVCSKCKVLKERRCFTGRSRKKGDAAVCKECNLNDHHRTIRKMKEALNAAMEME
;
A
#
# COMPACT_ATOMS: atom_id res chain seq x y z
N LYS A 1 18.07 29.00 -38.99
CA LYS A 1 16.62 28.67 -39.03
C LYS A 1 16.34 27.65 -37.93
N ARG A 2 15.59 28.00 -36.87
CA ARG A 2 15.26 27.07 -35.76
C ARG A 2 13.99 26.28 -36.09
N PRO A 3 13.89 24.97 -35.77
CA PRO A 3 12.68 24.20 -36.02
C PRO A 3 11.56 24.65 -35.08
N LYS A 4 10.37 24.85 -35.66
CA LYS A 4 9.15 25.26 -34.97
C LYS A 4 8.54 24.01 -34.33
N LEU A 5 8.55 23.91 -33.00
CA LEU A 5 7.88 22.84 -32.25
C LEU A 5 6.37 22.95 -32.48
N LEU A 6 5.81 21.98 -33.19
CA LEU A 6 4.36 21.84 -33.36
C LEU A 6 3.79 21.32 -32.03
N LEU A 7 2.92 22.14 -31.42
CA LEU A 7 2.20 21.80 -30.20
C LEU A 7 1.16 20.73 -30.55
N ALA A 8 1.34 19.51 -30.05
CA ALA A 8 0.32 18.47 -30.19
C ALA A 8 -0.89 18.81 -29.29
N PRO A 9 -2.13 18.61 -29.77
CA PRO A 9 -3.32 18.88 -28.96
C PRO A 9 -3.41 17.88 -27.80
N SER A 10 -3.75 18.39 -26.61
CA SER A 10 -3.97 17.59 -25.40
C SER A 10 -5.15 16.62 -25.61
N PRO A 11 -5.04 15.36 -25.15
CA PRO A 11 -6.17 14.43 -25.19
C PRO A 11 -7.29 14.90 -24.25
N GLN A 12 -8.54 14.86 -24.71
CA GLN A 12 -9.69 15.21 -23.90
C GLN A 12 -9.98 14.10 -22.88
N LEU A 13 -10.03 14.47 -21.60
CA LEU A 13 -10.46 13.60 -20.51
C LEU A 13 -11.97 13.36 -20.63
N VAL A 14 -12.35 12.12 -20.91
CA VAL A 14 -13.75 11.69 -20.93
C VAL A 14 -14.25 11.66 -19.48
N GLN A 15 -15.28 12.45 -19.17
CA GLN A 15 -15.93 12.44 -17.87
C GLN A 15 -16.71 11.13 -17.74
N VAL A 16 -16.25 10.23 -16.87
CA VAL A 16 -17.02 9.04 -16.47
C VAL A 16 -18.07 9.52 -15.48
N LYS A 17 -19.33 9.45 -15.90
CA LYS A 17 -20.49 9.76 -15.06
C LYS A 17 -20.73 8.55 -14.15
N GLU A 18 -20.33 8.65 -12.89
CA GLU A 18 -20.69 7.65 -11.87
C GLU A 18 -22.16 7.86 -11.51
N GLU A 19 -23.03 6.98 -11.98
CA GLU A 19 -24.40 6.91 -11.47
C GLU A 19 -24.41 6.07 -10.18
N PRO A 20 -25.16 6.48 -9.14
CA PRO A 20 -25.25 5.73 -7.90
C PRO A 20 -26.05 4.44 -8.14
N VAL A 21 -25.44 3.30 -7.81
CA VAL A 21 -26.13 2.01 -7.76
C VAL A 21 -26.99 1.99 -6.51
N GLU A 22 -28.31 2.07 -6.66
CA GLU A 22 -29.25 1.77 -5.59
C GLU A 22 -29.29 0.24 -5.40
N CYS A 23 -28.85 -0.24 -4.24
CA CYS A 23 -29.04 -1.62 -3.82
C CYS A 23 -30.25 -1.68 -2.90
N ASP A 24 -31.43 -1.85 -3.47
CA ASP A 24 -32.63 -2.23 -2.74
C ASP A 24 -32.82 -3.75 -2.91
N ASP A 25 -32.50 -4.52 -1.88
CA ASP A 25 -33.15 -5.81 -1.65
C ASP A 25 -33.18 -6.09 -0.14
N GLN A 26 -34.34 -5.79 0.41
CA GLN A 26 -34.79 -6.00 1.76
C GLN A 26 -34.76 -7.50 2.11
N TYR A 27 -33.65 -7.98 2.69
CA TYR A 27 -33.61 -9.32 3.25
C TYR A 27 -34.23 -9.29 4.66
N ASP A 28 -35.51 -9.65 4.75
CA ASP A 28 -36.23 -9.84 6.01
C ASP A 28 -35.85 -11.23 6.58
N PRO A 29 -35.02 -11.34 7.64
CA PRO A 29 -34.72 -12.63 8.23
C PRO A 29 -35.99 -13.14 8.95
N PRO A 30 -36.35 -14.43 8.81
CA PRO A 30 -37.54 -14.96 9.46
C PRO A 30 -37.44 -14.80 10.99
N PRO A 31 -38.54 -14.48 11.70
CA PRO A 31 -38.52 -14.41 13.15
C PRO A 31 -38.33 -15.81 13.71
N LEU A 32 -37.12 -16.11 14.18
CA LEU A 32 -36.87 -17.30 15.00
C LEU A 32 -37.55 -17.09 16.35
N VAL A 33 -38.79 -17.57 16.44
CA VAL A 33 -39.57 -17.62 17.67
C VAL A 33 -38.95 -18.64 18.64
N ASP A 34 -38.71 -18.14 19.85
CA ASP A 34 -38.76 -18.76 21.17
C ASP A 34 -38.16 -20.17 21.39
N SER A 35 -37.07 -20.25 22.17
CA SER A 35 -37.17 -20.66 23.59
C SER A 35 -35.79 -20.99 24.24
N ALA A 36 -35.51 -20.26 25.32
CA ALA A 36 -34.79 -20.65 26.54
C ALA A 36 -33.26 -20.99 26.53
N SER A 37 -32.42 -19.99 26.81
CA SER A 37 -31.53 -19.90 28.00
C SER A 37 -30.33 -18.97 27.78
N PRO A 38 -29.88 -18.20 28.81
CA PRO A 38 -28.92 -17.11 28.62
C PRO A 38 -27.46 -17.50 28.94
N MET A 39 -26.55 -16.78 28.27
CA MET A 39 -25.14 -16.50 28.62
C MET A 39 -24.10 -17.64 28.58
N SER A 40 -23.17 -17.56 27.62
CA SER A 40 -21.76 -17.21 27.93
C SER A 40 -20.91 -17.04 26.67
N GLU A 41 -20.35 -15.84 26.55
CA GLU A 41 -19.09 -15.42 25.90
C GLU A 41 -18.67 -16.01 24.54
N MET A 42 -18.87 -15.14 23.55
CA MET A 42 -18.03 -14.84 22.39
C MET A 42 -16.56 -15.33 22.49
N SER A 43 -16.18 -16.24 21.61
CA SER A 43 -14.80 -16.30 21.10
C SER A 43 -14.86 -16.55 19.61
N GLN A 44 -14.44 -15.51 18.90
CA GLN A 44 -14.41 -15.41 17.45
C GLN A 44 -13.47 -16.49 16.90
N SER A 45 -13.96 -17.32 16.00
CA SER A 45 -13.12 -18.16 15.14
C SER A 45 -13.70 -18.12 13.74
N ALA A 46 -13.65 -16.94 13.14
CA ALA A 46 -13.82 -16.78 11.71
C ALA A 46 -12.43 -16.51 11.11
N THR A 47 -11.78 -17.55 10.60
CA THR A 47 -10.83 -17.39 9.50
C THR A 47 -11.07 -18.50 8.49
N THR A 48 -12.09 -18.32 7.66
CA THR A 48 -12.07 -18.91 6.32
C THR A 48 -10.95 -18.22 5.57
N ALA A 49 -9.76 -18.82 5.60
CA ALA A 49 -8.67 -18.47 4.71
C ALA A 49 -9.07 -18.90 3.29
N ASP A 50 -9.81 -18.03 2.60
CA ASP A 50 -10.05 -18.17 1.17
C ASP A 50 -8.69 -18.12 0.46
N ALA A 51 -8.32 -19.25 -0.11
CA ALA A 51 -7.09 -19.44 -0.84
C ALA A 51 -7.15 -18.63 -2.15
N ASN A 52 -6.72 -17.37 -2.10
CA ASN A 52 -6.10 -16.57 -3.19
C ASN A 52 -5.93 -15.06 -2.84
N ASP A 53 -6.08 -14.65 -1.58
CA ASP A 53 -5.86 -13.24 -1.18
C ASP A 53 -4.39 -12.98 -0.85
N GLU A 54 -3.57 -12.71 -1.86
CA GLU A 54 -2.26 -12.10 -1.62
C GLU A 54 -2.49 -10.71 -1.01
N PRO A 55 -1.95 -10.41 0.19
CA PRO A 55 -2.29 -9.18 0.91
C PRO A 55 -1.97 -7.96 0.04
N GLN A 56 -3.00 -7.19 -0.32
CA GLN A 56 -2.86 -6.03 -1.22
C GLN A 56 -2.00 -4.90 -0.61
N SER A 57 -1.78 -4.96 0.70
CA SER A 57 -0.98 -4.01 1.48
C SER A 57 0.08 -4.72 2.33
N LEU A 58 1.18 -4.03 2.62
CA LEU A 58 2.29 -4.49 3.44
C LEU A 58 2.70 -3.37 4.41
N VAL A 59 3.16 -3.75 5.61
CA VAL A 59 3.69 -2.79 6.59
C VAL A 59 5.18 -2.58 6.32
N CYS A 60 5.61 -1.33 6.24
CA CYS A 60 7.04 -1.02 6.11
C CYS A 60 7.78 -1.28 7.42
N SER A 61 8.82 -2.10 7.40
CA SER A 61 9.63 -2.42 8.57
C SER A 61 10.36 -1.21 9.17
N LYS A 62 10.59 -0.15 8.38
CA LYS A 62 11.26 1.09 8.83
C LYS A 62 10.32 2.14 9.41
N CYS A 63 9.33 2.58 8.65
CA CYS A 63 8.39 3.61 9.11
C CYS A 63 7.16 3.07 9.82
N LYS A 64 6.96 1.74 9.85
CA LYS A 64 5.81 1.06 10.46
C LYS A 64 4.44 1.48 9.90
N VAL A 65 4.42 2.07 8.71
CA VAL A 65 3.20 2.48 8.01
C VAL A 65 2.73 1.36 7.09
N LEU A 66 1.42 1.06 7.14
CA LEU A 66 0.74 0.20 6.17
C LEU A 66 0.66 0.91 4.82
N LYS A 67 1.19 0.30 3.76
CA LYS A 67 1.18 0.87 2.42
C LYS A 67 0.79 -0.20 1.40
N GLU A 68 0.27 0.22 0.27
CA GLU A 68 -0.02 -0.70 -0.83
C GLU A 68 1.25 -1.36 -1.37
N ARG A 69 1.13 -2.58 -1.92
CA ARG A 69 2.26 -3.32 -2.52
C ARG A 69 3.05 -2.53 -3.56
N ARG A 70 2.40 -1.62 -4.31
CA ARG A 70 3.05 -0.76 -5.31
C ARG A 70 4.07 0.21 -4.71
N CYS A 71 3.96 0.54 -3.42
CA CYS A 71 4.89 1.38 -2.67
C CYS A 71 6.18 0.64 -2.29
N PHE A 72 6.30 -0.66 -2.59
CA PHE A 72 7.47 -1.49 -2.31
C PHE A 72 8.17 -1.90 -3.62
N THR A 73 9.48 -2.11 -3.56
CA THR A 73 10.21 -2.68 -4.70
C THR A 73 9.91 -4.18 -4.85
N GLY A 74 10.08 -4.75 -6.04
CA GLY A 74 9.89 -6.20 -6.24
C GLY A 74 10.74 -7.06 -5.30
N ARG A 75 12.00 -6.65 -5.07
CA ARG A 75 12.89 -7.30 -4.10
C ARG A 75 12.41 -7.15 -2.66
N SER A 76 11.81 -6.01 -2.31
CA SER A 76 11.29 -5.79 -0.97
C SER A 76 10.00 -6.55 -0.69
N ARG A 77 9.11 -6.69 -1.68
CA ARG A 77 7.84 -7.43 -1.53
C ARG A 77 8.08 -8.89 -1.12
N LYS A 78 9.14 -9.51 -1.65
CA LYS A 78 9.55 -10.88 -1.32
C LYS A 78 10.05 -11.07 0.11
N LYS A 79 10.26 -9.98 0.87
CA LYS A 79 10.76 -10.04 2.26
C LYS A 79 9.65 -10.12 3.32
N GLY A 80 8.37 -10.09 2.93
CA GLY A 80 7.24 -10.12 3.86
C GLY A 80 7.36 -9.01 4.91
N ASP A 81 7.42 -9.38 6.18
CA ASP A 81 7.48 -8.45 7.32
C ASP A 81 8.75 -7.58 7.35
N ALA A 82 9.81 -7.99 6.67
CA ALA A 82 11.03 -7.20 6.53
C ALA A 82 10.98 -6.23 5.33
N ALA A 83 9.84 -6.07 4.66
CA ALA A 83 9.70 -5.17 3.52
C ALA A 83 9.93 -3.70 3.91
N VAL A 84 10.69 -2.97 3.10
CA VAL A 84 10.95 -1.53 3.23
C VAL A 84 10.31 -0.81 2.05
N CYS A 85 9.51 0.22 2.33
CA CYS A 85 8.88 1.03 1.28
C CYS A 85 9.93 1.80 0.47
N LYS A 86 9.57 2.20 -0.76
CA LYS A 86 10.44 2.93 -1.68
C LYS A 86 11.00 4.21 -1.06
N GLU A 87 10.18 4.97 -0.34
CA GLU A 87 10.58 6.21 0.34
C GLU A 87 11.68 5.96 1.38
N CYS A 88 11.47 5.01 2.29
CA CYS A 88 12.48 4.66 3.30
C CYS A 88 13.75 4.09 2.67
N ASN A 89 13.63 3.37 1.56
CA ASN A 89 14.78 2.86 0.84
C ASN A 89 15.62 4.00 0.22
N LEU A 90 14.97 4.98 -0.42
CA LEU A 90 15.64 6.16 -1.00
C LEU A 90 16.33 7.01 0.07
N ASN A 91 15.67 7.24 1.21
CA ASN A 91 16.25 8.02 2.31
C ASN A 91 17.53 7.36 2.88
N ASP A 92 17.55 6.04 2.98
CA ASP A 92 18.75 5.31 3.42
C ASP A 92 19.91 5.41 2.43
N HIS A 93 19.61 5.31 1.13
CA HIS A 93 20.64 5.48 0.10
C HIS A 93 21.27 6.88 0.17
N HIS A 94 20.46 7.93 0.33
CA HIS A 94 20.98 9.29 0.46
C HIS A 94 21.86 9.46 1.71
N ARG A 95 21.44 8.90 2.85
CA ARG A 95 22.23 8.92 4.09
C ARG A 95 23.56 8.19 3.93
N THR A 96 23.56 7.06 3.21
CA THR A 96 24.77 6.27 2.95
C THR A 96 25.76 7.04 2.07
N ILE A 97 25.27 7.65 0.99
CA ILE A 97 26.11 8.45 0.08
C ILE A 97 26.74 9.63 0.82
N ARG A 98 25.98 10.34 1.65
CA ARG A 98 26.52 11.45 2.46
C ARG A 98 27.67 10.99 3.36
N LYS A 99 27.49 9.89 4.10
CA LYS A 99 28.54 9.35 4.97
C LYS A 99 29.80 8.94 4.19
N MET A 100 29.63 8.33 3.01
CA MET A 100 30.78 7.98 2.17
C MET A 100 31.52 9.21 1.67
N LYS A 101 30.81 10.28 1.27
CA LYS A 101 31.43 11.55 0.88
C LYS A 101 32.19 12.20 2.05
N GLU A 102 31.61 12.22 3.24
CA GLU A 102 32.27 12.75 4.44
C GLU A 102 33.54 11.96 4.77
N ALA A 103 33.49 10.63 4.70
CA ALA A 103 34.66 9.77 4.92
C ALA A 103 35.76 9.98 3.86
N LEU A 104 35.39 10.14 2.58
CA LEU A 104 36.34 10.45 1.51
C LEU A 104 36.99 11.82 1.71
N ASN A 105 36.21 12.84 2.07
CA ASN A 105 36.75 14.18 2.34
C ASN A 105 37.69 14.17 3.55
N ALA A 106 37.32 13.50 4.64
CA ALA A 106 38.18 13.38 5.82
C ALA A 106 39.50 12.63 5.52
N ALA A 107 39.47 11.65 4.62
CA ALA A 107 40.68 10.95 4.18
C ALA A 107 41.61 11.87 3.36
N MET A 108 41.05 12.76 2.53
CA MET A 108 41.83 13.73 1.74
C MET A 108 42.45 14.86 2.56
N GLU A 109 41.88 15.21 3.73
CA GLU A 109 42.43 16.25 4.62
C GLU A 109 43.56 15.75 5.54
N MET A 110 43.84 14.43 5.53
CA MET A 110 44.92 13.82 6.31
C MET A 110 46.20 13.53 5.51
N GLU A 111 46.25 13.92 4.23
CA GLU A 111 47.48 13.96 3.39
C GLU A 111 48.06 15.38 3.33
#